data_AF-A0AAP9SH69-F1
#
_entry.id   AF-A0AAP9SH69-F1
#
_cell.length_a   1.000
_cell.length_b   1.000
_cell.length_c   1.000
_cell.angle_alpha   90.00
_cell.angle_beta   90.00
_cell.angle_gamma   90.00
#
_symmetry.space_group_name_H-M   'P 1'
#
loop_
_entity.id
_entity.type
_entity.pdbx_description
1 polymer ?
#
loop_
_entity_poly.entity_id
_entity_poly.type
_entity_poly.pdbx_seq_one_letter_code
_entity_poly.pdbx_strand_id
1 'polypeptide(L)'
;MKYAVSSCLLGVNCKYNGGNNASSELIDYLKEHEVLQVCPEVLGGLPTPRACAEISGEYIMNTEGEDVTAQFKKGAALALAQIREFQPDLVILQPRSPSCGKGIIYDGSFQNRLVEGDGMFARLLLDEGIPVMTCGEFLEEVKPLSTKGLEMHGKPMGKAIFLEKKRIKDCKWYQNGLK
;
A
#
# COMPACT_ATOMS: atom_id res chain seq x y z
N MET A 1 -16.35 -5.24 1.19
CA MET A 1 -15.49 -4.35 0.40
C MET A 1 -14.31 -5.15 -0.06
N LYS A 2 -13.81 -4.82 -1.25
CA LYS A 2 -12.70 -5.52 -1.87
C LYS A 2 -11.46 -4.64 -1.80
N TYR A 3 -10.37 -5.18 -1.29
CA TYR A 3 -9.09 -4.50 -1.22
C TYR A 3 -8.04 -5.30 -1.97
N ALA A 4 -7.19 -4.63 -2.72
CA ALA A 4 -5.94 -5.23 -3.15
C ALA A 4 -4.81 -4.64 -2.33
N VAL A 5 -3.90 -5.46 -1.82
CA VAL A 5 -2.93 -5.04 -0.80
C VAL A 5 -1.54 -5.58 -1.16
N SER A 6 -0.52 -4.75 -1.01
CA SER A 6 0.87 -5.21 -1.10
C SER A 6 1.10 -6.37 -0.14
N SER A 7 1.47 -7.56 -0.64
CA SER A 7 1.54 -8.81 0.16
C SER A 7 2.43 -8.69 1.39
N CYS A 8 3.51 -7.90 1.32
CA CYS A 8 4.40 -7.67 2.45
C CYS A 8 3.70 -7.01 3.65
N LEU A 9 2.66 -6.20 3.43
CA LEU A 9 1.87 -5.58 4.50
C LEU A 9 1.01 -6.58 5.27
N LEU A 10 0.74 -7.74 4.65
CA LEU A 10 -0.05 -8.85 5.23
C LEU A 10 0.84 -9.94 5.82
N GLY A 11 2.15 -9.70 5.95
CA GLY A 11 3.10 -10.63 6.55
C GLY A 11 3.70 -11.66 5.59
N VAL A 12 3.43 -11.58 4.28
CA VAL A 12 4.10 -12.43 3.31
C VAL A 12 5.56 -12.01 3.16
N ASN A 13 6.46 -12.98 3.34
CA ASN A 13 7.89 -12.80 3.18
C ASN A 13 8.27 -12.69 1.70
N CYS A 14 8.06 -11.51 1.10
CA CYS A 14 8.30 -11.22 -0.32
C CYS A 14 9.17 -9.98 -0.55
N LYS A 15 9.70 -9.35 0.51
CA LYS A 15 10.61 -8.19 0.37
C LYS A 15 11.95 -8.62 -0.23
N TYR A 16 12.68 -7.63 -0.74
CA TYR A 16 14.04 -7.83 -1.24
C TYR A 16 14.96 -8.53 -0.21
N ASN A 17 14.83 -8.19 1.07
CA ASN A 17 15.61 -8.80 2.15
C ASN A 17 15.06 -10.12 2.69
N GLY A 18 14.05 -10.73 2.05
CA GLY A 18 13.42 -11.97 2.50
C GLY A 18 12.40 -11.83 3.63
N GLY A 19 12.23 -10.62 4.20
CA GLY A 19 11.25 -10.36 5.24
C GLY A 19 9.91 -9.82 4.72
N ASN A 20 9.16 -9.17 5.61
CA ASN A 20 7.89 -8.51 5.31
C ASN A 20 7.79 -7.12 5.99
N ASN A 21 6.65 -6.45 5.82
CA ASN A 21 6.28 -5.18 6.43
C ASN A 21 4.91 -5.30 7.12
N ALA A 22 4.66 -6.42 7.80
CA ALA A 22 3.36 -6.71 8.39
C ALA A 22 2.85 -5.52 9.23
N SER A 23 1.62 -5.09 8.95
CA SER A 23 0.90 -4.12 9.77
C SER A 23 -0.24 -4.84 10.48
N SER A 24 -0.11 -5.05 11.80
CA SER A 24 -1.15 -5.70 12.60
C SER A 24 -2.48 -4.94 12.51
N GLU A 25 -2.44 -3.61 12.56
CA GLU A 25 -3.63 -2.75 12.44
C GLU A 25 -4.35 -2.94 11.10
N LEU A 26 -3.61 -2.98 9.99
CA LEU A 26 -4.17 -3.20 8.67
C LEU A 26 -4.74 -4.62 8.54
N ILE A 27 -3.99 -5.63 9.00
CA ILE A 27 -4.43 -7.04 8.99
C ILE A 27 -5.74 -7.19 9.79
N ASP A 28 -5.80 -6.60 10.98
CA ASP A 28 -6.98 -6.64 11.84
C ASP A 28 -8.18 -5.92 11.22
N TYR A 29 -7.96 -4.82 10.48
CA TYR A 29 -9.03 -4.15 9.73
C TYR A 29 -9.58 -5.04 8.61
N LEU A 30 -8.71 -5.74 7.90
CA LEU A 30 -9.05 -6.48 6.69
C LEU A 30 -9.69 -7.86 6.93
N LYS A 31 -9.79 -8.35 8.18
CA LYS A 31 -10.34 -9.69 8.50
C LYS A 31 -11.74 -9.95 7.94
N GLU A 32 -12.58 -8.92 7.89
CA GLU A 32 -13.97 -9.02 7.43
C GLU A 32 -14.14 -8.52 5.99
N HIS A 33 -13.07 -8.51 5.20
CA HIS A 33 -13.04 -7.98 3.84
C HIS A 33 -12.46 -8.99 2.85
N GLU A 34 -12.85 -8.86 1.60
CA GLU A 34 -12.25 -9.63 0.51
C GLU A 34 -10.91 -8.99 0.14
N VAL A 35 -9.83 -9.77 0.15
CA VAL A 35 -8.48 -9.26 -0.04
C VAL A 35 -7.76 -10.01 -1.15
N LEU A 36 -7.31 -9.28 -2.16
CA LEU A 36 -6.32 -9.73 -3.13
C LEU A 36 -4.92 -9.31 -2.66
N GLN A 37 -4.00 -10.26 -2.50
CA GLN A 37 -2.62 -9.96 -2.19
C GLN A 37 -1.81 -9.81 -3.48
N VAL A 38 -1.02 -8.74 -3.59
CA VAL A 38 -0.19 -8.51 -4.78
C VAL A 38 1.25 -8.18 -4.41
N CYS A 39 2.20 -8.83 -5.11
CA CYS A 39 3.61 -8.45 -5.09
C CYS A 39 4.10 -8.38 -6.54
N PRO A 40 4.10 -7.18 -7.15
CA PRO A 40 4.46 -7.04 -8.57
C PRO A 40 5.87 -7.57 -8.84
N GLU A 41 6.82 -7.33 -7.95
CA GLU A 41 8.22 -7.78 -8.10
C GLU A 41 8.32 -9.32 -8.24
N VAL A 42 7.60 -10.08 -7.39
CA VAL A 42 7.58 -11.55 -7.45
C VAL A 42 6.79 -12.04 -8.67
N LEU A 43 5.65 -11.41 -9.00
CA LEU A 43 4.90 -11.71 -10.23
C LEU A 43 5.75 -11.47 -11.49
N GLY A 44 6.63 -10.47 -11.44
CA GLY A 44 7.61 -10.15 -12.47
C GLY A 44 8.71 -11.19 -12.64
N GLY A 45 8.85 -12.11 -11.68
CA GLY A 45 9.84 -13.18 -11.68
C GLY A 45 11.09 -12.88 -10.86
N LEU A 46 11.12 -11.81 -10.06
CA LEU A 46 12.24 -11.57 -9.16
C LEU A 46 12.19 -12.53 -7.95
N PRO A 47 13.35 -13.04 -7.48
CA PRO A 47 13.39 -13.96 -6.36
C PRO A 47 13.11 -13.26 -5.02
N THR A 48 13.00 -14.07 -3.97
CA THR A 48 13.01 -13.60 -2.58
C THR A 48 14.00 -14.47 -1.78
N PRO A 49 15.09 -13.91 -1.22
CA PRO A 49 15.52 -12.50 -1.32
C PRO A 49 16.03 -12.12 -2.73
N ARG A 50 16.28 -10.83 -2.94
CA ARG A 50 16.85 -10.20 -4.15
C ARG A 50 17.62 -8.93 -3.78
N ALA A 51 18.48 -8.44 -4.66
CA ALA A 51 19.15 -7.15 -4.51
C ALA A 51 18.13 -5.99 -4.34
N CYS A 52 18.50 -4.98 -3.56
CA CYS A 52 17.68 -3.78 -3.41
C CYS A 52 17.65 -3.03 -4.75
N ALA A 53 16.51 -2.46 -5.13
CA ALA A 53 16.36 -1.74 -6.37
C ALA A 53 15.73 -0.36 -6.16
N GLU A 54 16.13 0.60 -6.98
CA GLU A 54 15.62 1.97 -6.97
C GLU A 54 15.37 2.44 -8.41
N ILE A 55 14.42 3.36 -8.58
CA ILE A 55 14.17 4.00 -9.88
C ILE A 55 15.32 4.99 -10.14
N SER A 56 15.94 4.89 -11.30
CA SER A 56 17.03 5.77 -11.76
C SER A 56 16.76 6.20 -13.20
N GLY A 57 16.15 7.38 -13.35
CA GLY A 57 15.66 7.85 -14.65
C GLY A 57 14.56 6.93 -15.22
N GLU A 58 14.80 6.37 -16.39
CA GLU A 58 13.87 5.45 -17.07
C GLU A 58 14.06 3.98 -16.66
N TYR A 59 15.08 3.68 -15.85
CA TYR A 59 15.47 2.34 -15.45
C TYR A 59 15.14 2.08 -13.98
N ILE A 60 15.05 0.80 -13.63
CA ILE A 60 15.09 0.32 -12.26
C ILE A 60 16.37 -0.48 -12.11
N MET A 61 17.34 0.12 -11.43
CA MET A 61 18.65 -0.47 -11.20
C MET A 61 18.65 -1.13 -9.83
N ASN A 62 19.38 -2.24 -9.69
CA ASN A 62 19.63 -2.84 -8.39
C ASN A 62 21.04 -2.49 -7.86
N THR A 63 21.29 -2.81 -6.58
CA THR A 63 22.59 -2.56 -5.92
C THR A 63 23.75 -3.39 -6.49
N GLU A 64 23.47 -4.38 -7.34
CA GLU A 64 24.47 -5.19 -8.04
C GLU A 64 24.81 -4.60 -9.43
N GLY A 65 24.16 -3.50 -9.82
CA GLY A 65 24.38 -2.81 -11.09
C GLY A 65 23.56 -3.37 -12.25
N GLU A 66 22.58 -4.23 -11.98
CA GLU A 66 21.73 -4.83 -13.00
C GLU A 66 20.48 -3.99 -13.25
N ASP A 67 20.08 -3.90 -14.52
CA ASP A 67 18.79 -3.34 -14.93
C ASP A 67 17.69 -4.41 -14.78
N VAL A 68 16.80 -4.21 -13.81
CA VAL A 68 15.67 -5.10 -13.52
C VAL A 68 14.32 -4.54 -14.01
N THR A 69 14.36 -3.51 -14.88
CA THR A 69 13.16 -2.83 -15.39
C THR A 69 12.17 -3.78 -16.04
N ALA A 70 12.64 -4.79 -16.78
CA ALA A 70 11.79 -5.74 -17.49
C ALA A 70 10.90 -6.55 -16.53
N GLN A 71 11.46 -7.00 -15.40
CA GLN A 71 10.76 -7.76 -14.38
C GLN A 71 9.73 -6.87 -13.68
N PHE A 72 10.08 -5.62 -13.36
CA PHE A 72 9.13 -4.66 -12.77
C PHE A 72 7.98 -4.34 -13.73
N LYS A 73 8.24 -4.11 -15.02
CA LYS A 73 7.20 -3.86 -16.04
C LYS A 73 6.27 -5.06 -16.19
N LYS A 74 6.83 -6.25 -16.32
CA LYS A 74 6.07 -7.51 -16.38
C LYS A 74 5.21 -7.69 -15.14
N GLY A 75 5.80 -7.49 -13.97
CA GLY A 75 5.15 -7.60 -12.67
C GLY A 75 3.97 -6.65 -12.51
N ALA A 76 4.16 -5.37 -12.86
CA ALA A 76 3.12 -4.36 -12.81
C ALA A 76 1.96 -4.69 -13.76
N ALA A 77 2.25 -5.15 -14.99
CA ALA A 77 1.22 -5.54 -15.95
C ALA A 77 0.40 -6.75 -15.48
N LEU A 78 1.07 -7.78 -14.94
CA LEU A 78 0.39 -8.97 -14.40
C LEU A 78 -0.45 -8.63 -13.16
N ALA A 79 0.08 -7.80 -12.26
CA ALA A 79 -0.66 -7.32 -11.11
C ALA A 79 -1.88 -6.49 -11.54
N LEU A 80 -1.74 -5.59 -12.52
CA LEU A 80 -2.88 -4.81 -13.06
C LEU A 80 -3.97 -5.73 -13.63
N ALA A 81 -3.60 -6.80 -14.33
CA ALA A 81 -4.58 -7.77 -14.84
C ALA A 81 -5.38 -8.42 -13.69
N GLN A 82 -4.72 -8.82 -12.60
CA GLN A 82 -5.39 -9.34 -11.40
C GLN A 82 -6.30 -8.29 -10.75
N ILE A 83 -5.86 -7.03 -10.71
CA ILE A 83 -6.67 -5.92 -10.17
C ILE A 83 -7.93 -5.70 -11.02
N ARG A 84 -7.82 -5.72 -12.34
CA ARG A 84 -8.96 -5.56 -13.26
C ARG A 84 -9.97 -6.69 -13.13
N GLU A 85 -9.51 -7.92 -12.92
CA GLU A 85 -10.39 -9.07 -12.69
C GLU A 85 -11.06 -9.02 -11.31
N PHE A 86 -10.30 -8.65 -10.27
CA PHE A 86 -10.80 -8.62 -8.90
C PHE A 86 -11.70 -7.43 -8.59
N GLN A 87 -11.47 -6.29 -9.26
CA GLN A 87 -12.18 -5.02 -9.11
C GLN A 87 -12.23 -4.51 -7.66
N PRO A 88 -11.08 -4.19 -7.04
CA PRO A 88 -11.06 -3.67 -5.68
C PRO A 88 -11.65 -2.26 -5.59
N ASP A 89 -12.27 -1.96 -4.44
CA ASP A 89 -12.72 -0.61 -4.09
C ASP A 89 -11.52 0.33 -3.83
N LEU A 90 -10.39 -0.22 -3.37
CA LEU A 90 -9.16 0.50 -3.05
C LEU A 90 -7.94 -0.43 -3.13
N VAL A 91 -6.82 0.08 -3.63
CA VAL A 91 -5.51 -0.58 -3.57
C VAL A 91 -4.66 0.05 -2.46
N ILE A 92 -4.14 -0.77 -1.54
CA ILE A 92 -3.31 -0.35 -0.41
C ILE A 92 -1.87 -0.82 -0.62
N LEU A 93 -0.96 0.12 -0.83
CA LEU A 93 0.42 -0.16 -1.22
C LEU A 93 1.45 0.14 -0.14
N GLN A 94 2.56 -0.61 -0.18
CA GLN A 94 3.73 -0.35 0.64
C GLN A 94 4.43 0.95 0.18
N PRO A 95 4.65 1.93 1.07
CA PRO A 95 5.31 3.19 0.69
C PRO A 95 6.78 3.00 0.28
N ARG A 96 7.29 3.96 -0.49
CA ARG A 96 8.70 4.14 -0.91
C ARG A 96 9.29 3.08 -1.84
N SER A 97 8.60 1.96 -2.08
CA SER A 97 9.07 0.91 -2.99
C SER A 97 9.17 1.42 -4.44
N PRO A 98 10.18 1.00 -5.23
CA PRO A 98 10.24 1.29 -6.68
C PRO A 98 9.06 0.71 -7.46
N SER A 99 8.32 -0.26 -6.92
CA SER A 99 7.08 -0.76 -7.49
C SER A 99 5.86 -0.09 -6.86
N CYS A 100 5.76 -0.12 -5.53
CA CYS A 100 4.53 0.15 -4.81
C CYS A 100 4.46 1.55 -4.15
N GLY A 101 5.56 2.30 -4.12
CA GLY A 101 5.59 3.63 -3.50
C GLY A 101 4.60 4.57 -4.18
N LYS A 102 3.90 5.39 -3.40
CA LYS A 102 2.99 6.42 -3.89
C LYS A 102 3.39 7.76 -3.31
N GLY A 103 3.53 8.79 -4.15
CA GLY A 103 3.90 10.15 -3.82
C GLY A 103 5.37 10.35 -3.42
N ILE A 104 6.01 9.33 -2.82
CA ILE A 104 7.41 9.38 -2.37
C ILE A 104 8.10 8.04 -2.67
N ILE A 105 9.29 8.11 -3.28
CA ILE A 105 10.19 6.98 -3.58
C ILE A 105 11.65 7.34 -3.23
N TYR A 106 12.55 6.35 -3.28
CA TYR A 106 13.99 6.61 -3.20
C TYR A 106 14.53 7.25 -4.49
N ASP A 107 15.60 8.03 -4.38
CA ASP A 107 16.11 8.89 -5.46
C ASP A 107 17.01 8.18 -6.49
N GLY A 108 17.27 6.88 -6.35
CA GLY A 108 18.10 6.11 -7.28
C GLY A 108 19.58 6.13 -6.93
N SER A 109 20.00 6.87 -5.90
CA SER A 109 21.39 6.95 -5.47
C SER A 109 21.81 5.84 -4.50
N PHE A 110 20.86 5.06 -3.98
CA PHE A 110 21.07 4.11 -2.88
C PHE A 110 21.61 4.74 -1.58
N GLN A 111 21.43 6.05 -1.40
CA GLN A 111 21.85 6.79 -0.20
C GLN A 111 20.69 7.05 0.79
N ASN A 112 19.59 6.31 0.65
CA ASN A 112 18.38 6.46 1.45
C ASN A 112 17.73 7.86 1.37
N ARG A 113 17.94 8.58 0.27
CA ARG A 113 17.29 9.87 0.01
C ARG A 113 15.94 9.65 -0.65
N LEU A 114 14.98 10.49 -0.30
CA LEU A 114 13.61 10.40 -0.79
C LEU A 114 13.30 11.60 -1.69
N VAL A 115 12.54 11.34 -2.74
CA VAL A 115 12.05 12.32 -3.71
C VAL A 115 10.57 12.10 -3.98
N GLU A 116 9.89 13.14 -4.47
CA GLU A 116 8.54 13.00 -4.98
C GLU A 116 8.52 12.07 -6.19
N GLY A 117 7.59 11.13 -6.19
CA GLY A 117 7.45 10.16 -7.27
C GLY A 117 6.63 8.94 -6.88
N ASP A 118 6.23 8.17 -7.88
CA ASP A 118 5.50 6.92 -7.70
C ASP A 118 6.33 5.76 -8.19
N GLY A 119 6.21 4.62 -7.51
CA GLY A 119 6.68 3.34 -8.01
C GLY A 119 5.91 2.93 -9.26
N MET A 120 6.52 2.07 -10.08
CA MET A 120 5.99 1.70 -11.40
C MET A 120 4.56 1.15 -11.35
N PHE A 121 4.25 0.29 -10.39
CA PHE A 121 2.91 -0.27 -10.26
C PHE A 121 1.91 0.75 -9.71
N ALA A 122 2.31 1.56 -8.74
CA ALA A 122 1.47 2.65 -8.23
C ALA A 122 1.10 3.64 -9.34
N ARG A 123 2.08 4.07 -10.14
CA ARG A 123 1.87 4.95 -11.30
C ARG A 123 0.86 4.35 -12.29
N LEU A 124 1.07 3.09 -12.67
CA LEU A 124 0.19 2.38 -13.59
C LEU A 124 -1.27 2.33 -13.11
N LEU A 125 -1.50 2.10 -11.81
CA LEU A 125 -2.84 2.11 -11.24
C LEU A 125 -3.48 3.50 -11.25
N LEU A 126 -2.71 4.54 -10.93
CA LEU A 126 -3.17 5.92 -10.95
C LEU A 126 -3.55 6.39 -12.36
N ASP A 127 -2.75 6.00 -13.36
CA ASP A 127 -3.02 6.31 -14.77
C ASP A 127 -4.32 5.63 -15.27
N GLU A 128 -4.68 4.50 -14.69
CA GLU A 128 -5.95 3.77 -14.95
C GLU A 128 -7.13 4.30 -14.11
N GLY A 129 -6.93 5.33 -13.29
CA GLY A 129 -7.96 5.88 -12.42
C GLY A 129 -8.36 4.97 -11.25
N ILE A 130 -7.53 3.97 -10.93
CA ILE A 130 -7.78 3.06 -9.81
C ILE A 130 -7.39 3.76 -8.50
N PRO A 131 -8.26 3.78 -7.47
CA PRO A 131 -7.92 4.39 -6.19
C PRO A 131 -6.74 3.70 -5.50
N VAL A 132 -5.72 4.48 -5.13
CA VAL A 132 -4.51 3.98 -4.44
C VAL A 132 -4.25 4.79 -3.17
N MET A 133 -3.94 4.10 -2.08
CA MET A 133 -3.41 4.68 -0.84
C MET A 133 -2.17 3.93 -0.37
N THR A 134 -1.27 4.62 0.30
CA THR A 134 -0.27 3.95 1.13
C THR A 134 -0.92 3.39 2.40
N CYS A 135 -0.28 2.41 3.02
CA CYS A 135 -0.73 1.88 4.32
C CYS A 135 -0.92 2.98 5.38
N GLY A 136 -0.05 4.00 5.41
CA GLY A 136 -0.14 5.10 6.36
C GLY A 136 -1.37 5.98 6.13
N GLU A 137 -1.55 6.44 4.89
CA GLU A 137 -2.73 7.25 4.48
C GLU A 137 -4.04 6.52 4.83
N PHE A 138 -4.12 5.23 4.50
CA PHE A 138 -5.30 4.43 4.76
C PHE A 138 -5.62 4.33 6.26
N LEU A 139 -4.63 4.00 7.09
CA LEU A 139 -4.83 3.86 8.53
C LEU A 139 -5.23 5.18 9.18
N GLU A 140 -4.73 6.31 8.68
CA GLU A 140 -5.18 7.63 9.15
C GLU A 140 -6.65 7.90 8.84
N GLU A 141 -7.14 7.48 7.67
CA GLU A 141 -8.53 7.64 7.26
C GLU A 141 -9.51 6.76 8.05
N VAL A 142 -9.11 5.53 8.40
CA VAL A 142 -9.98 4.57 9.10
C VAL A 142 -9.81 4.57 10.62
N LYS A 143 -8.89 5.38 11.16
CA LYS A 143 -8.74 5.57 12.60
C LYS A 143 -10.10 5.96 13.20
N PRO A 144 -10.54 5.30 14.30
CA PRO A 144 -11.69 5.76 15.05
C PRO A 144 -11.46 7.22 15.44
N LEU A 145 -12.48 8.06 15.29
CA LEU A 145 -12.42 9.41 15.85
C LEU A 145 -12.17 9.27 17.34
N SER A 146 -11.01 9.74 17.82
CA SER A 146 -10.82 9.87 19.25
C SER A 146 -11.85 10.87 19.75
N THR A 147 -12.67 10.47 20.72
CA THR A 147 -13.46 11.43 21.48
C THR A 147 -12.47 12.34 22.19
N LYS A 148 -12.18 13.52 21.60
CA LYS A 148 -11.62 14.64 22.36
C LYS A 148 -12.55 14.86 23.55
N GLY A 149 -11.95 14.93 24.74
CA GLY A 149 -12.61 14.76 26.03
C GLY A 149 -13.95 15.49 26.18
N LEU A 150 -14.98 14.74 26.54
CA LEU A 150 -16.01 15.24 27.44
C LEU A 150 -15.53 14.95 28.86
N GLU A 151 -14.71 15.84 29.42
CA GLU A 151 -14.68 15.98 30.87
C GLU A 151 -16.04 16.52 31.29
N MET A 152 -16.88 15.67 31.86
CA MET A 152 -18.07 16.09 32.60
C MET A 152 -17.99 15.51 34.00
N HIS A 153 -17.66 16.39 34.95
CA HIS A 153 -18.00 16.30 36.37
C HIS A 153 -18.04 14.89 36.99
N GLY A 154 -16.87 14.30 37.21
CA GLY A 154 -16.59 13.60 38.47
C GLY A 154 -17.38 12.34 38.84
N LYS A 155 -17.89 11.53 37.88
CA LYS A 155 -18.28 10.14 38.18
C LYS A 155 -17.94 9.17 37.03
N PRO A 156 -17.18 8.09 37.28
CA PRO A 156 -16.98 7.05 36.28
C PRO A 156 -18.25 6.19 36.21
N MET A 157 -18.95 6.26 35.09
CA MET A 157 -19.95 5.26 34.72
C MET A 157 -19.33 4.43 33.61
N GLY A 158 -19.19 3.12 33.81
CA GLY A 158 -18.65 2.21 32.82
C GLY A 158 -19.39 2.38 31.49
N LYS A 159 -18.74 2.99 30.51
CA LYS A 159 -19.21 3.07 29.14
C LYS A 159 -18.27 2.22 28.32
N ALA A 160 -18.79 1.11 27.80
CA ALA A 160 -18.17 0.47 26.65
C ALA A 160 -18.04 1.55 25.57
N ILE A 161 -16.80 1.95 25.28
CA ILE A 161 -16.51 2.85 24.17
C ILE A 161 -16.72 1.99 22.92
N PHE A 162 -17.90 2.07 22.32
CA PHE A 162 -18.09 1.58 20.95
C PHE A 162 -17.28 2.52 20.04
N LEU A 163 -16.03 2.16 19.79
CA LEU A 163 -15.23 2.77 18.74
C LEU A 163 -15.79 2.28 17.42
N GLU A 164 -16.83 2.95 16.91
CA GLU A 164 -17.32 2.69 15.57
C GLU A 164 -16.22 3.12 14.59
N LYS A 165 -15.57 2.14 13.96
CA LYS A 165 -14.58 2.40 12.90
C LYS A 165 -15.32 3.15 11.79
N LYS A 166 -14.76 4.26 11.32
CA LYS A 166 -15.34 5.01 10.21
C LYS A 166 -15.42 4.09 8.98
N ARG A 167 -16.61 3.92 8.41
CA ARG A 167 -16.75 3.16 7.17
C ARG A 167 -16.16 4.01 6.03
N ILE A 168 -15.38 3.39 5.16
CA ILE A 168 -14.68 4.12 4.09
C ILE A 168 -15.65 4.80 3.11
N LYS A 169 -16.89 4.29 3.00
CA LYS A 169 -17.99 4.90 2.24
C LYS A 169 -18.41 6.28 2.78
N ASP A 170 -18.06 6.55 4.04
CA ASP A 170 -18.31 7.82 4.73
C ASP A 170 -17.06 8.74 4.66
N CYS A 171 -15.96 8.28 4.03
CA CYS A 171 -14.79 9.12 3.77
C CYS A 171 -15.05 10.02 2.55
N LYS A 172 -14.70 11.31 2.69
CA LYS A 172 -14.91 12.34 1.65
C LYS A 172 -14.28 11.94 0.31
N TRP A 173 -13.14 11.26 0.33
CA TRP A 173 -12.46 10.82 -0.89
C TRP A 173 -13.29 9.79 -1.67
N TYR A 174 -13.93 8.82 -1.00
CA TYR A 174 -14.75 7.79 -1.64
C TYR A 174 -16.02 8.41 -2.25
N GLN A 175 -16.61 9.38 -1.55
CA GLN A 175 -17.80 10.09 -2.04
C GLN A 175 -17.48 11.04 -3.20
N ASN A 176 -16.27 11.58 -3.28
CA ASN A 176 -15.86 12.51 -4.32
C ASN A 176 -15.19 11.84 -5.53
N GLY A 177 -14.72 10.59 -5.40
CA GLY A 177 -13.94 9.87 -6.42
C GLY A 177 -14.74 8.91 -7.32
N LEU A 178 -16.04 8.72 -7.08
CA LEU A 178 -16.95 7.91 -7.92
C LEU A 178 -17.69 8.75 -8.99
N LYS A 179 -17.09 9.83 -9.49
CA LYS A 179 -17.66 10.62 -10.60
C LYS A 179 -17.05 10.25 -11.94
#